data_AF-G1V848-F1
#
_entry.id   AF-G1V848-F1
#
_cell.length_a   1.000
_cell.length_b   1.000
_cell.length_c   1.000
_cell.angle_alpha   90.00
_cell.angle_beta   90.00
_cell.angle_gamma   90.00
#
_symmetry.space_group_name_H-M   'P 1'
#
loop_
_entity.id
_entity.type
_entity.pdbx_description
1 polymer ?
#
loop_
_entity_poly.entity_id
_entity_poly.type
_entity_poly.pdbx_seq_one_letter_code
_entity_poly.pdbx_strand_id
1 'polypeptide(L)'
;MDDFDSKRASEVFLECSDLLSGKSDREIAIIGVAYIEDILTNMLEARIVPGSIDLKREDSFSFKVNLARAVGLLRKTAYDSLKNISHIRNKFAHDYSKKNLDDEKISSRIDVIFQLNKEIFEAVKNVAEESISEEYKEELDALLKNKTYRMRIVIACAAAGLSGALPSVEQLEEPQEVLDSYH
;
A
#
# COMPACT_ATOMS: atom_id res chain seq x y z
N MET A 1 -15.79 -14.47 -4.36
CA MET A 1 -14.59 -13.61 -4.46
C MET A 1 -13.48 -14.53 -4.00
N ASP A 2 -13.14 -15.50 -4.85
CA ASP A 2 -12.39 -16.70 -4.44
C ASP A 2 -10.91 -16.64 -4.84
N ASP A 3 -10.49 -15.57 -5.51
CA ASP A 3 -9.13 -15.44 -6.07
C ASP A 3 -8.20 -14.56 -5.22
N PHE A 4 -8.57 -14.23 -3.97
CA PHE A 4 -7.65 -13.52 -3.08
C PHE A 4 -6.58 -14.49 -2.57
N ASP A 5 -5.33 -14.26 -3.00
CA ASP A 5 -4.19 -15.07 -2.59
C ASP A 5 -3.70 -14.66 -1.21
N SER A 6 -4.31 -15.29 -0.20
CA SER A 6 -3.98 -15.06 1.21
C SER A 6 -2.54 -15.42 1.55
N LYS A 7 -1.96 -16.42 0.85
CA LYS A 7 -0.57 -16.83 1.08
C LYS A 7 0.36 -15.72 0.62
N ARG A 8 0.20 -15.23 -0.62
CA ARG A 8 0.98 -14.11 -1.14
C ARG A 8 0.82 -12.85 -0.30
N ALA A 9 -0.40 -12.55 0.15
CA ALA A 9 -0.65 -11.41 1.03
C ALA A 9 0.16 -11.53 2.34
N SER A 10 0.17 -12.71 2.96
CA SER A 10 0.93 -12.96 4.19
C SER A 10 2.45 -12.85 4.01
N GLU A 11 2.98 -13.39 2.90
CA GLU A 11 4.41 -13.32 2.57
C GLU A 11 4.84 -11.87 2.35
N VAL A 12 4.06 -11.10 1.57
CA VAL A 12 4.33 -9.68 1.32
C VAL A 12 4.20 -8.83 2.59
N PHE A 13 3.27 -9.17 3.49
CA PHE A 13 3.15 -8.49 4.77
C PHE A 13 4.43 -8.63 5.60
N LEU A 14 4.95 -9.86 5.71
CA LEU A 14 6.18 -10.15 6.46
C LEU A 14 7.39 -9.51 5.81
N GLU A 15 7.57 -9.68 4.49
CA GLU A 15 8.66 -9.08 3.73
C GLU A 15 8.68 -7.55 3.89
N CYS A 16 7.53 -6.89 3.76
CA CYS A 16 7.41 -5.46 3.91
C CYS A 16 7.68 -5.02 5.36
N SER A 17 7.19 -5.78 6.35
CA SER A 17 7.44 -5.50 7.77
C SER A 17 8.93 -5.57 8.11
N ASP A 18 9.63 -6.59 7.62
CA ASP A 18 11.07 -6.78 7.79
C ASP A 18 11.86 -5.69 7.09
N LEU A 19 11.50 -5.35 5.84
CA LEU A 19 12.11 -4.26 5.08
C LEU A 19 12.04 -2.93 5.84
N LEU A 20 10.94 -2.67 6.55
CA LEU A 20 10.70 -1.42 7.26
C LEU A 20 11.18 -1.42 8.72
N SER A 21 11.61 -2.57 9.22
CA SER A 21 12.11 -2.71 10.59
C SER A 21 13.40 -1.89 10.79
N GLY A 22 13.50 -1.22 11.94
CA GLY A 22 14.65 -0.36 12.28
C GLY A 22 14.80 0.93 11.44
N LYS A 23 13.98 1.13 10.41
CA LYS A 23 14.06 2.32 9.55
C LYS A 23 13.52 3.58 10.23
N SER A 24 14.08 4.73 9.86
CA SER A 24 13.58 6.05 10.28
C SER A 24 12.22 6.37 9.65
N ASP A 25 11.49 7.31 10.23
CA ASP A 25 10.18 7.79 9.75
C ASP A 25 10.19 8.20 8.27
N ARG A 26 11.26 8.91 7.85
CA ARG A 26 11.44 9.31 6.46
C ARG A 26 11.63 8.10 5.55
N GLU A 27 12.50 7.18 5.95
CA GLU A 27 12.75 5.96 5.18
C GLU A 27 11.49 5.11 5.06
N ILE A 28 10.71 4.97 6.14
CA ILE A 28 9.42 4.26 6.12
C ILE A 28 8.48 4.89 5.10
N ALA A 29 8.32 6.21 5.14
CA ALA A 29 7.43 6.93 4.25
C ALA A 29 7.87 6.93 2.77
N ILE A 30 9.17 6.84 2.49
CA ILE A 30 9.70 6.86 1.12
C ILE A 30 9.80 5.42 0.58
N ILE A 31 10.54 4.54 1.25
CA ILE A 31 10.81 3.18 0.81
C ILE A 31 9.53 2.35 0.81
N GLY A 32 8.72 2.47 1.88
CA GLY A 32 7.48 1.72 1.98
C GLY A 32 6.44 2.12 0.92
N VAL A 33 6.41 3.40 0.52
CA VAL A 33 5.52 3.85 -0.56
C VAL A 33 6.01 3.44 -1.93
N ALA A 34 7.33 3.44 -2.16
CA ALA A 34 7.91 2.87 -3.38
C ALA A 34 7.53 1.39 -3.53
N TYR A 35 7.60 0.62 -2.43
CA TYR A 35 7.20 -0.79 -2.42
C TYR A 35 5.72 -0.99 -2.80
N ILE A 36 4.80 -0.16 -2.26
CA ILE A 36 3.39 -0.17 -2.67
C ILE A 36 3.22 0.23 -4.15
N GLU A 37 3.98 1.22 -4.60
CA GLU A 37 3.93 1.73 -5.96
C GLU A 37 4.31 0.67 -6.99
N ASP A 38 5.31 -0.17 -6.71
CA ASP A 38 5.71 -1.27 -7.58
C ASP A 38 4.57 -2.30 -7.72
N ILE A 39 3.93 -2.68 -6.61
CA ILE A 39 2.78 -3.60 -6.64
C ILE A 39 1.62 -2.99 -7.42
N LEU A 40 1.30 -1.71 -7.17
CA LEU A 40 0.23 -1.00 -7.86
C LEU A 40 0.50 -0.88 -9.37
N THR A 41 1.77 -0.68 -9.75
CA THR A 41 2.20 -0.65 -11.15
C THR A 41 1.94 -1.99 -11.81
N ASN A 42 2.30 -3.11 -11.18
CA ASN A 42 2.01 -4.45 -11.70
C ASN A 42 0.50 -4.70 -11.86
N MET A 43 -0.32 -4.24 -10.91
CA MET A 43 -1.79 -4.34 -11.04
C MET A 43 -2.32 -3.52 -12.21
N LEU A 44 -1.78 -2.33 -12.44
CA LEU A 44 -2.16 -1.46 -13.55
C LEU A 44 -1.73 -2.05 -14.90
N GLU A 45 -0.51 -2.57 -14.99
CA GLU A 45 0.00 -3.25 -16.18
C GLU A 45 -0.84 -4.49 -16.54
N ALA A 46 -1.32 -5.23 -15.54
CA ALA A 46 -2.27 -6.33 -15.79
C ALA A 46 -3.63 -5.83 -16.30
N ARG A 47 -4.14 -4.71 -15.77
CA ARG A 47 -5.51 -4.25 -16.05
C ARG A 47 -5.66 -3.40 -17.30
N ILE A 48 -4.58 -2.81 -17.80
CA ILE A 48 -4.59 -1.83 -18.89
C ILE A 48 -4.00 -2.47 -20.13
N VAL A 49 -4.60 -2.19 -21.30
CA VAL A 49 -4.10 -2.69 -22.59
C VAL A 49 -2.62 -2.29 -22.76
N PRO A 50 -1.71 -3.24 -23.02
CA PRO A 50 -0.29 -2.96 -23.21
C PRO A 50 -0.05 -1.86 -24.24
N GLY A 51 0.89 -0.95 -23.94
CA GLY A 51 1.24 0.17 -24.81
C GLY A 51 0.26 1.35 -24.84
N SER A 52 -0.93 1.23 -24.24
CA SER A 52 -1.91 2.35 -24.21
C SER A 52 -1.50 3.49 -23.27
N ILE A 53 -0.76 3.18 -22.20
CA ILE A 53 -0.18 4.14 -21.25
C ILE A 53 1.22 3.66 -20.89
N ASP A 54 2.22 4.53 -21.02
CA ASP A 54 3.59 4.24 -20.56
C ASP A 54 3.72 4.54 -19.06
N LEU A 55 3.36 3.55 -18.23
CA LEU A 55 3.42 3.64 -16.77
C LEU A 55 4.85 3.79 -16.24
N LYS A 56 5.87 3.43 -17.03
CA LYS A 56 7.29 3.51 -16.65
C LYS A 56 7.86 4.90 -16.84
N ARG A 57 7.25 5.73 -17.70
CA ARG A 57 7.60 7.16 -17.84
C ARG A 57 6.85 8.06 -16.86
N GLU A 58 5.89 7.52 -16.13
CA GLU A 58 5.07 8.26 -15.17
C GLU A 58 5.50 7.95 -13.72
N ASP A 59 6.34 8.82 -13.17
CA ASP A 59 6.93 8.67 -11.82
C ASP A 59 6.00 9.11 -10.69
N SER A 60 4.77 9.55 -11.00
CA SER A 60 3.84 10.03 -9.99
C SER A 60 3.03 8.89 -9.38
N PHE A 61 3.38 8.49 -8.15
CA PHE A 61 2.54 7.62 -7.32
C PHE A 61 1.07 8.10 -7.27
N SER A 62 0.84 9.42 -7.17
CA SER A 62 -0.52 9.96 -7.13
C SER A 62 -1.27 9.77 -8.46
N PHE A 63 -0.58 9.80 -9.60
CA PHE A 63 -1.20 9.49 -10.88
C PHE A 63 -1.63 8.03 -10.91
N LYS A 64 -0.75 7.10 -10.54
CA LYS A 64 -1.04 5.65 -10.50
C LYS A 64 -2.22 5.33 -9.58
N VAL A 65 -2.30 5.95 -8.41
CA VAL A 65 -3.46 5.79 -7.49
C VAL A 65 -4.76 6.28 -8.11
N ASN A 66 -4.75 7.43 -8.81
CA ASN A 66 -5.93 7.93 -9.51
C ASN A 66 -6.34 7.04 -10.68
N LEU A 67 -5.37 6.57 -11.47
CA LEU A 67 -5.61 5.67 -12.59
C LEU A 67 -6.18 4.33 -12.12
N ALA A 68 -5.60 3.74 -11.08
CA ALA A 68 -6.08 2.49 -10.48
C ALA A 68 -7.53 2.61 -9.97
N ARG A 69 -7.91 3.79 -9.47
CA ARG A 69 -9.32 4.06 -9.13
C ARG A 69 -10.19 4.20 -10.38
N ALA A 70 -9.72 4.87 -11.42
CA ALA A 70 -10.48 5.09 -12.65
C ALA A 70 -10.76 3.77 -13.40
N VAL A 71 -9.81 2.85 -13.43
CA VAL A 71 -9.96 1.53 -14.08
C VAL A 71 -10.58 0.44 -13.19
N GLY A 72 -11.04 0.83 -11.99
CA GLY A 72 -11.82 -0.04 -11.11
C GLY A 72 -11.02 -0.98 -10.18
N LEU A 73 -9.69 -0.87 -10.13
CA LEU A 73 -8.86 -1.70 -9.24
C LEU A 73 -9.02 -1.34 -7.75
N LEU A 74 -9.28 -0.06 -7.46
CA LEU A 74 -9.37 0.42 -6.09
C LEU A 74 -10.82 0.75 -5.71
N ARG A 75 -11.31 0.15 -4.63
CA ARG A 75 -12.49 0.64 -3.90
C ARG A 75 -12.20 1.99 -3.24
N LYS A 76 -13.25 2.74 -2.90
CA LYS A 76 -13.13 4.10 -2.36
C LYS A 76 -12.26 4.17 -1.10
N THR A 77 -12.44 3.25 -0.15
CA THR A 77 -11.66 3.18 1.08
C THR A 77 -10.15 2.97 0.83
N ALA A 78 -9.80 2.05 -0.08
CA ALA A 78 -8.41 1.80 -0.46
C ALA A 78 -7.79 3.01 -1.17
N TYR A 79 -8.55 3.63 -2.09
CA TYR A 79 -8.14 4.86 -2.77
C TYR A 79 -7.85 6.00 -1.76
N ASP A 80 -8.78 6.27 -0.84
CA ASP A 80 -8.62 7.35 0.15
C ASP A 80 -7.43 7.10 1.09
N SER A 81 -7.18 5.83 1.42
CA SER A 81 -6.01 5.42 2.22
C SER A 81 -4.70 5.69 1.46
N LEU A 82 -4.60 5.26 0.20
CA LEU A 82 -3.42 5.49 -0.65
C LEU A 82 -3.19 6.97 -0.93
N LYS A 83 -4.24 7.79 -1.03
CA LYS A 83 -4.11 9.26 -1.14
C LYS A 83 -3.52 9.89 0.12
N ASN A 84 -3.90 9.42 1.31
CA ASN A 84 -3.29 9.88 2.56
C ASN A 84 -1.82 9.44 2.66
N ILE A 85 -1.50 8.20 2.28
CA ILE A 85 -0.13 7.67 2.20
C ILE A 85 0.72 8.52 1.23
N SER A 86 0.21 8.83 0.04
CA SER A 86 0.87 9.69 -0.94
C SER A 86 1.17 11.08 -0.36
N HIS A 87 0.22 11.65 0.39
CA HIS A 87 0.42 12.96 1.01
C HIS A 87 1.52 12.92 2.08
N ILE A 88 1.57 11.86 2.89
CA ILE A 88 2.62 11.66 3.89
C ILE A 88 4.00 11.56 3.20
N ARG A 89 4.14 10.70 2.18
CA ARG A 89 5.39 10.56 1.41
C ARG A 89 5.86 11.89 0.81
N ASN A 90 4.96 12.65 0.21
CA ASN A 90 5.29 13.94 -0.39
C ASN A 90 5.77 14.97 0.64
N LYS A 91 5.26 14.92 1.88
CA LYS A 91 5.77 15.76 2.96
C LYS A 91 7.21 15.39 3.35
N PHE A 92 7.56 14.10 3.39
CA PHE A 92 8.93 13.67 3.67
C PHE A 92 9.90 13.90 2.50
N ALA A 93 9.41 13.83 1.25
CA ALA A 93 10.23 14.00 0.05
C ALA A 93 10.58 15.46 -0.24
N HIS A 94 9.66 16.40 -0.02
CA HIS A 94 9.89 17.82 -0.36
C HIS A 94 10.41 18.67 0.80
N ASP A 95 10.32 18.18 2.04
CA ASP A 95 10.71 18.94 3.22
C ASP A 95 11.76 18.17 4.03
N TYR A 96 13.03 18.53 3.82
CA TYR A 96 14.15 17.94 4.54
C TYR A 96 14.13 18.25 6.05
N SER A 97 13.41 19.29 6.47
CA SER A 97 13.30 19.73 7.86
C SER A 97 12.26 18.95 8.66
N LYS A 98 11.31 18.27 8.00
CA LYS A 98 10.36 17.37 8.66
C LYS A 98 11.07 16.14 9.22
N LYS A 99 10.92 15.94 10.53
CA LYS A 99 11.73 14.97 11.28
C LYS A 99 11.00 13.71 11.69
N ASN A 100 9.67 13.73 11.87
CA ASN A 100 8.95 12.57 12.39
C ASN A 100 7.46 12.51 11.97
N LEU A 101 6.87 11.34 12.19
CA LEU A 101 5.46 11.01 11.93
C LEU A 101 4.50 11.59 13.00
N ASP A 102 5.04 12.12 14.10
CA ASP A 102 4.27 12.76 15.18
C ASP A 102 3.85 14.21 14.86
N ASP A 103 4.41 14.83 13.80
CA ASP A 103 3.94 16.12 13.27
C ASP A 103 2.42 16.10 13.06
N GLU A 104 1.70 17.05 13.64
CA GLU A 104 0.23 17.05 13.73
C GLU A 104 -0.46 16.83 12.37
N LYS A 105 0.07 17.43 11.30
CA LYS A 105 -0.47 17.30 9.94
C LYS A 105 -0.23 15.93 9.30
N ILE A 106 0.81 15.22 9.74
CA ILE A 106 1.13 13.85 9.31
C ILE A 106 0.38 12.84 10.18
N SER A 107 0.45 13.01 11.49
CA SER A 107 -0.16 12.17 12.51
C SER A 107 -1.67 12.03 12.31
N SER A 108 -2.38 13.12 12.01
CA SER A 108 -3.82 13.12 11.72
C SER A 108 -4.18 12.31 10.47
N ARG A 109 -3.30 12.22 9.47
CA ARG A 109 -3.53 11.41 8.28
C ARG A 109 -3.36 9.92 8.55
N ILE A 110 -2.41 9.56 9.40
CA ILE A 110 -2.27 8.18 9.88
C ILE A 110 -3.55 7.78 10.65
N ASP A 111 -4.11 8.68 11.45
CA ASP A 111 -5.39 8.44 12.14
C ASP A 111 -6.54 8.21 11.18
N VAL A 112 -6.65 9.03 10.13
CA VAL A 112 -7.67 8.82 9.08
C VAL A 112 -7.50 7.46 8.41
N ILE A 113 -6.28 7.04 8.07
CA ILE A 113 -6.05 5.71 7.46
C ILE A 113 -6.50 4.59 8.41
N PHE A 114 -6.17 4.68 9.69
CA PHE A 114 -6.62 3.70 10.68
C PHE A 114 -8.14 3.66 10.81
N GLN A 115 -8.80 4.82 10.83
CA GLN A 115 -10.24 4.89 10.90
C GLN A 115 -10.91 4.29 9.65
N LEU A 116 -10.37 4.59 8.46
CA LEU A 116 -10.87 4.03 7.20
C LEU A 116 -10.76 2.51 7.13
N ASN A 117 -9.78 1.91 7.81
CA ASN A 117 -9.49 0.48 7.76
C ASN A 117 -9.60 -0.18 9.15
N LYS A 118 -10.50 0.33 9.99
CA LYS A 118 -10.65 -0.09 11.39
C LYS A 118 -10.78 -1.61 11.54
N GLU A 119 -11.64 -2.22 10.73
CA GLU A 119 -11.89 -3.67 10.77
C GLU A 119 -10.63 -4.50 10.47
N ILE A 120 -9.81 -4.05 9.51
CA ILE A 120 -8.54 -4.71 9.16
C ILE A 120 -7.55 -4.61 10.32
N PHE A 121 -7.40 -3.42 10.92
CA PHE A 121 -6.47 -3.23 12.02
C PHE A 121 -6.93 -3.90 13.31
N GLU A 122 -8.23 -3.99 13.57
CA GLU A 122 -8.78 -4.79 14.67
C GLU A 122 -8.50 -6.28 14.46
N ALA A 123 -8.67 -6.80 13.23
CA ALA A 123 -8.33 -8.18 12.92
C ALA A 123 -6.83 -8.47 13.12
N VAL A 124 -5.94 -7.59 12.62
CA VAL A 124 -4.49 -7.72 12.82
C VAL A 124 -4.12 -7.67 14.30
N LYS A 125 -4.74 -6.76 15.07
CA LYS A 125 -4.54 -6.66 16.52
C LYS A 125 -4.96 -7.95 17.22
N ASN A 126 -6.15 -8.48 16.94
CA ASN A 126 -6.66 -9.69 17.59
C ASN A 126 -5.73 -10.89 17.34
N VAL A 127 -5.27 -11.08 16.10
CA VAL A 127 -4.32 -12.16 15.76
C VAL A 127 -2.99 -12.00 16.53
N ALA A 128 -2.51 -10.77 16.66
CA ALA A 128 -1.29 -10.50 17.43
C ALA A 128 -1.50 -10.80 18.93
N GLU A 129 -2.64 -10.41 19.51
CA GLU A 129 -2.98 -10.67 20.92
C GLU A 129 -3.16 -12.15 21.24
N GLU A 130 -3.67 -12.96 20.30
CA GLU A 130 -3.78 -14.42 20.46
C GLU A 130 -2.41 -15.11 20.46
N SER A 131 -1.40 -14.46 19.90
CA SER A 131 -0.06 -15.02 19.71
C SER A 131 0.94 -14.65 20.82
N ILE A 132 0.53 -13.81 21.78
CA ILE A 132 1.40 -13.27 22.83
C ILE A 132 0.79 -13.46 24.23
N SER A 133 1.63 -13.47 25.27
CA SER A 133 1.15 -13.50 26.66
C SER A 133 0.54 -12.16 27.08
N GLU A 134 -0.26 -12.15 28.15
CA GLU A 134 -0.89 -10.92 28.70
C GLU A 134 0.12 -9.79 28.98
N GLU A 135 1.34 -10.13 29.44
CA GLU A 135 2.41 -9.16 29.69
C GLU A 135 2.79 -8.36 28.45
N TYR A 136 2.81 -8.99 27.27
CA TYR A 136 3.15 -8.32 26.01
C TYR A 136 1.97 -7.59 25.35
N LYS A 137 0.73 -7.77 25.85
CA LYS A 137 -0.44 -7.04 25.31
C LYS A 137 -0.37 -5.54 25.63
N GLU A 138 0.11 -5.18 26.83
CA GLU A 138 0.33 -3.78 27.17
C GLU A 138 1.40 -3.13 26.28
N GLU A 139 2.46 -3.88 25.96
CA GLU A 139 3.50 -3.43 25.01
C GLU A 139 2.95 -3.27 23.60
N LEU A 140 2.12 -4.21 23.12
CA LEU A 140 1.44 -4.11 21.84
C LEU A 140 0.54 -2.87 21.78
N ASP A 141 -0.21 -2.57 22.84
CA ASP A 141 -1.04 -1.36 22.92
C ASP A 141 -0.20 -0.08 22.89
N ALA A 142 0.97 -0.07 23.53
CA ALA A 142 1.92 1.04 23.46
C ALA A 142 2.49 1.21 22.04
N LEU A 143 2.84 0.11 21.37
CA LEU A 143 3.28 0.10 19.97
C LEU A 143 2.19 0.61 19.03
N LEU A 144 0.94 0.19 19.22
CA LEU A 144 -0.18 0.66 18.40
C LEU A 144 -0.54 2.13 18.64
N LYS A 145 -0.03 2.77 19.70
CA LYS A 145 -0.10 4.24 19.87
C LYS A 145 1.04 4.97 19.15
N ASN A 146 2.16 4.30 18.91
CA ASN A 146 3.34 4.87 18.25
C ASN A 146 3.10 5.09 16.74
N LYS A 147 3.31 6.32 16.25
CA LYS A 147 3.02 6.68 14.85
C LYS A 147 3.96 6.04 13.84
N THR A 148 5.22 5.83 14.20
CA THR A 148 6.19 5.07 13.39
C THR A 148 5.70 3.64 13.18
N TYR A 149 5.34 2.96 14.26
CA TYR A 149 4.87 1.58 14.18
C TYR A 149 3.56 1.46 13.40
N ARG A 150 2.61 2.36 13.69
CA ARG A 150 1.34 2.45 12.93
C ARG A 150 1.57 2.66 11.43
N MET A 151 2.50 3.52 11.04
CA MET A 151 2.82 3.72 9.63
C MET A 151 3.40 2.46 8.99
N ARG A 152 4.25 1.70 9.70
CA ARG A 152 4.77 0.41 9.21
C ARG A 152 3.63 -0.58 8.94
N ILE A 153 2.72 -0.76 9.89
CA ILE A 153 1.56 -1.65 9.72
C ILE A 153 0.69 -1.18 8.55
N VAL A 154 0.41 0.12 8.44
CA VAL A 154 -0.35 0.69 7.32
C VAL A 154 0.26 0.32 5.97
N ILE A 155 1.58 0.47 5.84
CA ILE A 155 2.26 0.15 4.58
C ILE A 155 2.23 -1.36 4.32
N ALA A 156 2.55 -2.18 5.31
CA ALA A 156 2.56 -3.64 5.18
C ALA A 156 1.16 -4.19 4.82
N CYS A 157 0.09 -3.71 5.47
CA CYS A 157 -1.28 -4.09 5.15
C CYS A 157 -1.69 -3.64 3.75
N ALA A 158 -1.31 -2.43 3.33
CA ALA A 158 -1.62 -1.95 1.98
C ALA A 158 -0.90 -2.79 0.90
N ALA A 159 0.39 -3.08 1.10
CA ALA A 159 1.17 -3.93 0.21
C ALA A 159 0.56 -5.35 0.12
N ALA A 160 0.26 -5.96 1.26
CA ALA A 160 -0.34 -7.29 1.35
C ALA A 160 -1.73 -7.37 0.70
N GLY A 161 -2.59 -6.37 0.94
CA GLY A 161 -3.93 -6.33 0.37
C GLY A 161 -3.92 -6.18 -1.15
N LEU A 162 -3.04 -5.33 -1.68
CA LEU A 162 -2.87 -5.17 -3.14
C LEU A 162 -2.24 -6.41 -3.77
N SER A 163 -1.23 -7.01 -3.15
CA SER A 163 -0.55 -8.18 -3.69
C SER A 163 -1.44 -9.42 -3.70
N GLY A 164 -2.23 -9.65 -2.65
CA GLY A 164 -3.20 -10.75 -2.58
C GLY A 164 -4.35 -10.59 -3.56
N ALA A 165 -4.70 -9.35 -3.93
CA ALA A 165 -5.73 -9.08 -4.94
C ALA A 165 -5.21 -9.18 -6.38
N LEU A 166 -3.89 -9.16 -6.60
CA LEU A 166 -3.30 -9.16 -7.94
C LEU A 166 -3.78 -10.33 -8.83
N PRO A 167 -3.87 -11.60 -8.35
CA PRO A 167 -4.36 -12.70 -9.17
C PRO A 167 -5.81 -12.55 -9.65
N SER A 168 -6.62 -11.76 -8.96
CA SER A 168 -8.01 -11.48 -9.35
C SER A 168 -8.13 -10.37 -10.42
N VAL A 169 -7.01 -9.73 -10.78
CA VAL A 169 -6.99 -8.70 -11.83
C VAL A 169 -7.03 -9.38 -13.19
N GLU A 170 -8.13 -9.19 -13.90
CA GLU A 170 -8.29 -9.61 -15.30
C GLU A 170 -7.17 -9.01 -16.16
N GLN A 171 -6.39 -9.89 -16.79
CA GLN A 171 -5.39 -9.51 -17.78
C GLN A 171 -6.06 -9.22 -19.11
N LEU A 172 -5.92 -8.00 -19.62
CA LEU A 172 -6.39 -7.67 -20.96
C LEU A 172 -5.37 -8.17 -21.99
N GLU A 173 -5.83 -8.96 -22.96
CA GLU A 173 -5.00 -9.42 -24.07
C GLU A 173 -4.46 -8.23 -24.88
N GLU A 174 -3.26 -8.38 -25.45
CA GLU A 174 -2.78 -7.45 -26.47
C GLU A 174 -3.80 -7.39 -27.61
N PRO A 175 -4.06 -6.20 -28.19
CA PRO A 175 -4.82 -6.15 -29.43
C PRO A 175 -4.09 -7.05 -30.42
N GLN A 176 -4.76 -8.09 -30.93
CA GLN A 176 -4.23 -8.90 -32.03
C GLN A 176 -3.61 -7.95 -33.03
N GLU A 177 -2.30 -8.07 -33.26
CA GLU A 177 -1.66 -7.39 -34.37
C GLU A 177 -2.55 -7.68 -35.57
N VAL A 178 -3.21 -6.63 -36.08
CA VAL A 178 -3.79 -6.70 -37.40
C VAL A 178 -2.56 -6.90 -38.27
N LEU A 179 -2.29 -8.16 -38.59
CA LEU A 179 -1.43 -8.58 -39.68
C LEU A 179 -2.09 -7.99 -40.92
N ASP A 180 -1.87 -6.69 -41.13
CA ASP A 180 -2.09 -6.04 -42.40
C ASP A 180 -1.05 -6.68 -43.31
N SER A 181 -1.52 -7.76 -43.92
CA SER A 181 -1.09 -8.32 -45.18
C SER A 181 -0.97 -7.19 -46.18
N TYR A 182 0.19 -6.54 -46.24
CA TYR A 182 0.62 -5.84 -47.42
C TYR A 182 1.09 -6.89 -48.43
N HIS A 183 0.11 -7.34 -49.21
CA HIS A 183 0.33 -7.82 -50.57
C HIS A 183 0.85 -6.69 -51.46
#